data_AF-A0A3D1G328-F1
#
_entry.id   AF-A0A3D1G328-F1
#
_cell.length_a   1.000
_cell.length_b   1.000
_cell.length_c   1.000
_cell.angle_alpha   90.00
_cell.angle_beta   90.00
_cell.angle_gamma   90.00
#
_symmetry.space_group_name_H-M   'P 1'
#
loop_
_entity.id
_entity.type
_entity.pdbx_description
1 polymer ?
#
loop_
_entity_poly.entity_id
_entity_poly.type
_entity_poly.pdbx_seq_one_letter_code
_entity_poly.pdbx_strand_id
1 'polypeptide(L)'
;MTNAIIKNLRPLTPDSPVASYLNRRHLGWVTQEKSTAINLGWDNLNYFCNQTKQFYRLPTIVAPFTKNGEVVAIHRTFIDENREIIARGHDRRFKGKMSGSVAKLSKGSSNRVILTEGIEDALSLWSVDNCNLETHVWVAGSSTNLKTINLPRWKSLKLIIGADNDAAGIAAANHLQKRVADIEGYSAVVLPPLSGKDWNQYICMIRGVS
;
A
#
# COMPACT_ATOMS: atom_id res chain seq x y z
N MET A 1 -11.76 -12.99 12.72
CA MET A 1 -12.13 -11.56 12.61
C MET A 1 -11.64 -10.93 11.32
N THR A 2 -10.34 -11.00 10.98
CA THR A 2 -9.78 -10.42 9.74
C THR A 2 -10.46 -10.94 8.46
N ASN A 3 -10.70 -12.25 8.35
CA ASN A 3 -11.40 -12.83 7.20
C ASN A 3 -12.85 -12.35 7.05
N ALA A 4 -13.52 -12.01 8.16
CA ALA A 4 -14.88 -11.48 8.11
C ALA A 4 -14.91 -10.03 7.59
N ILE A 5 -13.92 -9.21 7.98
CA ILE A 5 -13.75 -7.85 7.44
C ILE A 5 -13.52 -7.92 5.93
N ILE A 6 -12.59 -8.77 5.48
CA ILE A 6 -12.22 -8.88 4.07
C ILE A 6 -13.41 -9.30 3.19
N LYS A 7 -14.21 -10.27 3.64
CA LYS A 7 -15.40 -10.74 2.92
C LYS A 7 -16.47 -9.66 2.74
N ASN A 8 -16.49 -8.66 3.62
CA ASN A 8 -17.51 -7.61 3.64
C ASN A 8 -16.97 -6.25 3.14
N LEU A 9 -15.75 -6.21 2.59
CA LEU A 9 -15.19 -4.97 2.07
C LEU A 9 -16.04 -4.47 0.91
N ARG A 10 -16.42 -3.19 0.99
CA ARG A 10 -17.11 -2.50 -0.08
C ARG A 10 -16.08 -2.01 -1.11
N PRO A 11 -16.41 -2.03 -2.41
CA PRO A 11 -15.52 -1.50 -3.43
C PRO A 11 -15.31 0.00 -3.23
N LEU A 12 -14.13 0.50 -3.62
CA LEU A 12 -13.86 1.92 -3.68
C LEU A 12 -14.58 2.50 -4.91
N THR A 13 -15.55 3.38 -4.66
CA THR A 13 -16.36 4.06 -5.66
C THR A 13 -16.33 5.58 -5.43
N PRO A 14 -16.74 6.43 -6.39
CA PRO A 14 -16.73 7.87 -6.19
C PRO A 14 -17.65 8.33 -5.03
N ASP A 15 -18.69 7.54 -4.72
CA ASP A 15 -19.62 7.79 -3.61
C ASP A 15 -19.14 7.21 -2.27
N SER A 16 -17.99 6.52 -2.25
CA SER A 16 -17.45 5.97 -1.02
C SER A 16 -17.06 7.09 -0.05
N PRO A 17 -17.27 6.94 1.27
CA PRO A 17 -16.93 7.98 2.25
C PRO A 17 -15.42 8.26 2.34
N VAL A 18 -14.59 7.40 1.74
CA VAL A 18 -13.14 7.56 1.63
C VAL A 18 -12.70 8.23 0.31
N ALA A 19 -13.63 8.51 -0.62
CA ALA A 19 -13.31 9.03 -1.94
C ALA A 19 -12.73 10.45 -1.91
N SER A 20 -13.30 11.35 -1.09
CA SER A 20 -12.77 12.72 -0.95
C SER A 20 -11.36 12.73 -0.38
N TYR A 21 -11.06 11.82 0.57
CA TYR A 21 -9.70 11.59 1.04
C TYR A 21 -8.76 11.18 -0.11
N LEU A 22 -9.11 10.15 -0.88
CA LEU A 22 -8.30 9.69 -2.01
C LEU A 22 -8.10 10.78 -3.06
N ASN A 23 -9.13 11.58 -3.37
CA ASN A 23 -9.02 12.71 -4.29
C ASN A 23 -7.98 13.73 -3.83
N ARG A 24 -8.00 14.12 -2.54
CA ARG A 24 -7.01 15.03 -1.94
C ARG A 24 -5.57 14.52 -1.99
N ARG A 25 -5.40 13.21 -2.13
CA ARG A 25 -4.09 12.53 -2.25
C ARG A 25 -3.71 12.27 -3.71
N HIS A 26 -4.45 12.81 -4.69
CA HIS A 26 -4.31 12.53 -6.13
C HIS A 26 -4.49 11.05 -6.51
N LEU A 27 -5.28 10.33 -5.72
CA LEU A 27 -5.59 8.91 -5.89
C LEU A 27 -7.06 8.68 -6.29
N GLY A 28 -7.77 9.73 -6.72
CA GLY A 28 -9.18 9.67 -7.14
C GLY A 28 -9.47 8.66 -8.24
N TRP A 29 -8.49 8.43 -9.11
CA TRP A 29 -8.57 7.45 -10.20
C TRP A 29 -8.90 6.03 -9.70
N VAL A 30 -8.46 5.67 -8.49
CA VAL A 30 -8.74 4.35 -7.86
C VAL A 30 -10.24 4.13 -7.68
N THR A 31 -11.00 5.20 -7.45
CA THR A 31 -12.47 5.12 -7.27
C THR A 31 -13.22 5.04 -8.60
N GLN A 32 -12.56 5.38 -9.71
CA GLN A 32 -13.14 5.35 -11.07
C GLN A 32 -12.76 4.07 -11.81
N GLU A 33 -11.79 3.32 -11.30
CA GLU A 33 -11.32 2.07 -11.88
C GLU A 33 -12.43 1.02 -11.85
N LYS A 34 -12.90 0.62 -13.03
CA LYS A 34 -14.01 -0.34 -13.19
C LYS A 34 -13.53 -1.79 -13.21
N SER A 35 -12.22 -2.03 -13.38
CA SER A 35 -11.66 -3.36 -13.32
C SER A 35 -11.57 -3.85 -11.86
N THR A 36 -11.76 -5.14 -11.65
CA THR A 36 -11.49 -5.82 -10.37
C THR A 36 -9.99 -5.90 -10.04
N ALA A 37 -9.16 -5.11 -10.73
CA ALA A 37 -7.71 -5.17 -10.61
C ALA A 37 -7.23 -4.64 -9.26
N ILE A 38 -7.99 -3.74 -8.62
CA ILE A 38 -7.61 -3.14 -7.34
C ILE A 38 -8.14 -3.98 -6.17
N ASN A 39 -7.24 -4.66 -5.48
CA ASN A 39 -7.50 -5.42 -4.26
C ASN A 39 -7.41 -4.52 -3.01
N LEU A 40 -8.26 -3.50 -3.00
CA LEU A 40 -8.53 -2.61 -1.88
C LEU A 40 -10.04 -2.49 -1.72
N GLY A 41 -10.48 -2.28 -0.49
CA GLY A 41 -11.86 -1.92 -0.24
C GLY A 41 -11.97 -1.05 0.99
N TRP A 42 -13.21 -0.72 1.36
CA TRP A 42 -13.46 0.07 2.54
C TRP A 42 -14.57 -0.53 3.40
N ASP A 43 -14.54 -0.20 4.68
CA ASP A 43 -15.62 -0.47 5.62
C ASP A 43 -15.63 0.57 6.75
N ASN A 44 -16.70 0.60 7.54
CA ASN A 44 -16.83 1.42 8.73
C ASN A 44 -16.39 0.61 9.95
N LEU A 45 -15.10 0.71 10.28
CA LEU A 45 -14.48 -0.06 11.37
C LEU A 45 -14.47 0.73 12.68
N ASN A 46 -14.49 0.01 13.79
CA ASN A 46 -14.29 0.60 15.10
C ASN A 46 -12.82 1.03 15.27
N TYR A 47 -12.62 2.25 15.76
CA TYR A 47 -11.35 2.86 16.11
C TYR A 47 -11.41 3.34 17.55
N PHE A 48 -10.52 2.84 18.41
CA PHE A 48 -10.32 3.34 19.75
C PHE A 48 -9.38 4.54 19.76
N CYS A 49 -9.91 5.72 20.07
CA CYS A 49 -9.12 6.93 20.22
C CYS A 49 -8.45 6.95 21.59
N ASN A 50 -7.11 6.89 21.63
CA ASN A 50 -6.39 6.93 22.90
C ASN A 50 -6.48 8.27 23.63
N GLN A 51 -6.79 9.37 22.92
CA GLN A 51 -6.91 10.70 23.51
C GLN A 51 -8.23 10.85 24.26
N THR A 52 -9.35 10.51 23.61
CA THR A 52 -10.69 10.62 24.21
C THR A 52 -11.11 9.38 24.99
N LYS A 53 -10.37 8.26 24.89
CA LYS A 53 -10.70 6.95 25.48
C LYS A 53 -12.04 6.38 25.02
N GLN A 54 -12.48 6.72 23.81
CA GLN A 54 -13.75 6.30 23.24
C GLN A 54 -13.58 5.53 21.93
N PHE A 55 -14.61 4.75 21.57
CA PHE A 55 -14.71 4.11 20.26
C PHE A 55 -15.48 5.00 19.28
N TYR A 56 -14.91 5.15 18.08
CA TYR A 56 -15.55 5.79 16.94
C TYR A 56 -15.71 4.76 15.84
N ARG A 57 -16.77 4.88 15.04
CA ARG A 57 -16.96 4.07 13.85
C ARG A 57 -16.63 4.91 12.63
N LEU A 58 -15.49 4.62 12.00
CA LEU A 58 -14.89 5.49 10.99
C LEU A 58 -14.78 4.81 9.62
N PRO A 59 -14.97 5.56 8.52
CA PRO A 59 -14.57 5.13 7.19
C PRO A 59 -13.11 4.69 7.19
N THR A 60 -12.86 3.48 6.70
CA THR A 60 -11.52 2.89 6.74
C THR A 60 -11.21 2.23 5.41
N ILE A 61 -10.12 2.62 4.77
CA ILE A 61 -9.55 1.84 3.66
C ILE A 61 -8.84 0.63 4.26
N VAL A 62 -9.09 -0.55 3.69
CA VAL A 62 -8.55 -1.82 4.15
C VAL A 62 -7.80 -2.52 3.04
N ALA A 63 -6.56 -2.90 3.33
CA ALA A 63 -5.74 -3.72 2.43
C ALA A 63 -5.42 -5.07 3.08
N PRO A 64 -5.76 -6.21 2.43
CA PRO A 64 -5.39 -7.53 2.91
C PRO A 64 -3.91 -7.82 2.63
N PHE A 65 -3.19 -8.22 3.67
CA PHE A 65 -1.80 -8.66 3.59
C PHE A 65 -1.74 -10.18 3.54
N THR A 66 -1.09 -10.71 2.50
CA THR A 66 -1.02 -12.14 2.22
C THR A 66 0.38 -12.70 2.39
N LYS A 67 0.46 -13.93 2.88
CA LYS A 67 1.69 -14.73 2.95
C LYS A 67 1.33 -16.15 2.52
N ASN A 68 2.08 -16.71 1.57
CA ASN A 68 1.83 -18.05 1.03
C ASN A 68 0.39 -18.27 0.52
N GLY A 69 -0.24 -17.21 -0.02
CA GLY A 69 -1.61 -17.28 -0.55
C GLY A 69 -2.70 -17.04 0.49
N GLU A 70 -2.37 -17.01 1.78
CA GLU A 70 -3.34 -16.77 2.86
C GLU A 70 -3.30 -15.34 3.36
N VAL A 71 -4.46 -14.79 3.72
CA VAL A 71 -4.51 -13.49 4.39
C VAL A 71 -4.13 -13.63 5.86
N VAL A 72 -3.00 -13.02 6.24
CA VAL A 72 -2.42 -13.10 7.60
C VAL A 72 -2.56 -11.81 8.40
N ALA A 73 -2.83 -10.70 7.72
CA ALA A 73 -3.06 -9.40 8.35
C ALA A 73 -3.93 -8.50 7.46
N ILE A 74 -4.44 -7.41 8.04
CA ILE A 74 -4.98 -6.26 7.31
C ILE A 74 -4.26 -4.99 7.74
N HIS A 75 -4.08 -4.09 6.79
CA HIS A 75 -3.80 -2.68 7.03
C HIS A 75 -5.12 -1.91 7.04
N ARG A 76 -5.26 -0.96 7.98
CA ARG A 76 -6.42 -0.11 8.18
C ARG A 76 -5.98 1.36 8.14
N THR A 77 -6.41 2.10 7.12
CA THR A 77 -6.29 3.56 7.04
C THR A 77 -7.61 4.18 7.49
N PHE A 78 -7.69 4.58 8.76
CA PHE A 78 -8.87 5.26 9.31
C PHE A 78 -8.92 6.70 8.84
N ILE A 79 -10.08 7.15 8.37
CA ILE A 79 -10.28 8.47 7.80
C ILE A 79 -11.30 9.24 8.64
N ASP A 80 -10.93 10.46 9.02
CA ASP A 80 -11.79 11.41 9.71
C ASP A 80 -11.63 12.80 9.07
N GLU A 81 -12.73 13.43 8.70
CA GLU A 81 -12.75 14.73 8.00
C GLU A 81 -11.73 14.86 6.84
N ASN A 82 -11.59 13.81 6.03
CA ASN A 82 -10.60 13.71 4.93
C ASN A 82 -9.13 13.76 5.37
N ARG A 83 -8.83 13.32 6.58
CA ARG A 83 -7.48 13.13 7.09
C ARG A 83 -7.29 11.69 7.53
N GLU A 84 -6.10 11.14 7.28
CA GLU A 84 -5.72 9.88 7.89
C GLU A 84 -5.51 10.08 9.39
N ILE A 85 -6.13 9.22 10.20
CA ILE A 85 -5.78 9.08 11.60
C ILE A 85 -4.55 8.19 11.73
N ILE A 86 -3.51 8.72 12.37
CA ILE A 86 -2.31 7.96 12.74
C ILE A 86 -2.66 7.01 13.89
N ALA A 87 -3.12 5.82 13.53
CA ALA A 87 -3.58 4.78 14.43
C ALA A 87 -2.42 4.24 15.31
N ARG A 88 -2.47 4.49 16.62
CA ARG A 88 -1.47 4.11 17.63
C ARG A 88 -2.12 3.36 18.80
N GLY A 89 -1.31 2.68 19.61
CA GLY A 89 -1.78 2.05 20.85
C GLY A 89 -2.67 0.84 20.62
N HIS A 90 -3.88 0.84 21.19
CA HIS A 90 -4.83 -0.28 21.14
C HIS A 90 -5.28 -0.61 19.70
N ASP A 91 -5.60 0.41 18.91
CA ASP A 91 -5.90 0.25 17.49
C ASP A 91 -4.70 0.62 16.62
N ARG A 92 -3.77 -0.33 16.47
CA ARG A 92 -2.68 -0.20 15.51
C ARG A 92 -3.21 -0.28 14.08
N ARG A 93 -2.57 0.45 13.16
CA ARG A 93 -2.84 0.39 11.71
C ARG A 93 -2.93 -1.05 11.17
N PHE A 94 -2.06 -1.95 11.66
CA PHE A 94 -2.10 -3.37 11.30
C PHE A 94 -2.84 -4.24 12.32
N LYS A 95 -3.62 -5.20 11.81
CA LYS A 95 -4.24 -6.27 12.60
C LYS A 95 -3.85 -7.63 12.02
N GLY A 96 -2.99 -8.36 12.74
CA GLY A 96 -2.44 -9.66 12.32
C GLY A 96 -0.91 -9.66 12.28
N LYS A 97 -0.30 -10.79 11.89
CA LYS A 97 1.16 -10.96 11.82
C LYS A 97 1.64 -10.66 10.40
N MET A 98 2.24 -9.49 10.19
CA MET A 98 2.61 -9.01 8.86
C MET A 98 3.99 -9.45 8.35
N SER A 99 4.85 -10.06 9.18
CA SER A 99 6.23 -10.37 8.78
C SER A 99 6.30 -11.31 7.56
N GLY A 100 6.98 -10.86 6.51
CA GLY A 100 7.12 -11.51 5.21
C GLY A 100 5.85 -11.53 4.36
N SER A 101 4.79 -10.82 4.78
CA SER A 101 3.54 -10.69 4.01
C SER A 101 3.54 -9.42 3.17
N VAL A 102 2.70 -9.39 2.13
CA VAL A 102 2.50 -8.21 1.27
C VAL A 102 1.03 -8.01 0.98
N ALA A 103 0.59 -6.74 0.91
CA ALA A 103 -0.65 -6.44 0.22
C ALA A 103 -0.37 -6.36 -1.28
N LYS A 104 -1.09 -7.16 -2.07
CA LYS A 104 -1.02 -7.13 -3.53
C LYS A 104 -2.19 -6.29 -4.00
N LEU A 105 -1.95 -5.01 -4.28
CA LEU A 105 -2.99 -4.07 -4.71
C LEU A 105 -3.44 -4.36 -6.13
N SER A 106 -2.54 -4.82 -7.00
CA SER A 106 -2.85 -5.23 -8.36
C SER A 106 -2.17 -6.54 -8.73
N LYS A 107 -2.88 -7.35 -9.53
CA LYS A 107 -2.36 -8.55 -10.18
C LYS A 107 -2.15 -8.26 -11.67
N GLY A 108 -0.94 -7.82 -11.99
CA GLY A 108 -0.48 -7.70 -13.36
C GLY A 108 -0.32 -9.05 -14.09
N SER A 109 0.08 -8.96 -15.35
CA SER A 109 0.36 -10.08 -16.26
C SER A 109 1.84 -10.20 -16.62
N SER A 110 2.64 -9.16 -16.38
CA SER A 110 4.08 -9.14 -16.68
C SER A 110 4.93 -9.62 -15.49
N ASN A 111 6.22 -9.87 -15.72
CA ASN A 111 7.16 -10.15 -14.64
C ASN A 111 7.65 -8.87 -13.92
N ARG A 112 6.90 -7.77 -13.95
CA ARG A 112 7.25 -6.50 -13.28
C ARG A 112 6.48 -6.34 -11.97
N VAL A 113 7.18 -5.96 -10.90
CA VAL A 113 6.59 -5.64 -9.60
C VAL A 113 7.03 -4.24 -9.17
N ILE A 114 6.07 -3.36 -8.88
CA ILE A 114 6.28 -2.18 -8.04
C ILE A 114 6.06 -2.60 -6.59
N LEU A 115 7.01 -2.28 -5.72
CA LEU A 115 6.95 -2.57 -4.29
C LEU A 115 7.29 -1.32 -3.48
N THR A 116 6.38 -0.88 -2.63
CA THR A 116 6.56 0.30 -1.75
C THR A 116 6.33 -0.05 -0.29
N GLU A 117 6.57 0.89 0.63
CA GLU A 117 6.19 0.75 2.03
C GLU A 117 4.70 1.05 2.26
N GLY A 118 4.19 2.15 1.70
CA GLY A 118 2.82 2.63 1.87
C GLY A 118 1.87 2.28 0.73
N ILE A 119 0.58 2.16 1.05
CA ILE A 119 -0.49 1.95 0.05
C ILE A 119 -0.60 3.17 -0.87
N GLU A 120 -0.53 4.38 -0.32
CA GLU A 120 -0.62 5.61 -1.10
C GLU A 120 0.55 5.77 -2.06
N ASP A 121 1.76 5.43 -1.61
CA ASP A 121 2.97 5.45 -2.43
C ASP A 121 2.89 4.47 -3.60
N ALA A 122 2.37 3.25 -3.34
CA ALA A 122 2.15 2.27 -4.38
C ALA A 122 1.18 2.77 -5.45
N LEU A 123 0.05 3.34 -5.02
CA LEU A 123 -0.97 3.89 -5.92
C LEU A 123 -0.46 5.13 -6.67
N SER A 124 0.31 5.98 -6.01
CA SER A 124 0.95 7.16 -6.61
C SER A 124 1.94 6.76 -7.69
N LEU A 125 2.87 5.85 -7.39
CA LEU A 125 3.86 5.37 -8.34
C LEU A 125 3.21 4.60 -9.49
N TRP A 126 2.17 3.81 -9.22
CA TRP A 126 1.39 3.13 -10.25
C TRP A 126 0.69 4.12 -11.20
N SER A 127 0.20 5.26 -10.69
CA SER A 127 -0.39 6.31 -11.52
C SER A 127 0.60 6.99 -12.47
N VAL A 128 1.90 6.98 -12.15
CA VAL A 128 2.98 7.53 -13.01
C VAL A 128 3.42 6.53 -14.07
N ASP A 129 3.40 5.22 -13.78
CA ASP A 129 3.64 4.14 -14.74
C ASP A 129 2.46 3.98 -15.75
N ASN A 130 1.69 5.06 -15.98
CA ASN A 130 0.49 5.15 -16.81
C ASN A 130 -0.55 4.05 -16.53
N CYS A 131 -0.74 3.70 -15.25
CA CYS A 131 -1.65 2.63 -14.85
C CYS A 131 -1.45 1.35 -15.67
N ASN A 132 -0.20 0.98 -15.98
CA ASN A 132 0.08 -0.23 -16.73
C ASN A 132 -0.50 -1.43 -15.95
N LEU A 133 -1.65 -1.93 -16.43
CA LEU A 133 -2.39 -3.02 -15.80
C LEU A 133 -1.60 -4.33 -15.85
N GLU A 134 -0.52 -4.39 -16.62
CA GLU A 134 0.40 -5.53 -16.66
C GLU A 134 1.39 -5.54 -15.49
N THR A 135 1.55 -4.43 -14.76
CA THR A 135 2.47 -4.32 -13.60
C THR A 135 1.79 -4.81 -12.32
N HIS A 136 2.48 -5.67 -11.57
CA HIS A 136 2.05 -6.03 -10.22
C HIS A 136 2.38 -4.90 -9.24
N VAL A 137 1.45 -4.57 -8.35
CA VAL A 137 1.63 -3.47 -7.39
C VAL A 137 1.47 -3.98 -5.98
N TRP A 138 2.57 -3.99 -5.22
CA TRP A 138 2.68 -4.60 -3.91
C TRP A 138 3.07 -3.58 -2.84
N VAL A 139 2.67 -3.85 -1.61
CA VAL A 139 2.96 -3.00 -0.44
C VAL A 139 3.56 -3.85 0.67
N ALA A 140 4.71 -3.42 1.17
CA ALA A 140 5.44 -4.03 2.28
C ALA A 140 4.86 -3.63 3.64
N GLY A 141 4.29 -2.45 3.79
CA GLY A 141 3.69 -1.97 5.03
C GLY A 141 4.68 -1.39 6.05
N SER A 142 5.98 -1.68 5.92
CA SER A 142 7.07 -1.01 6.63
C SER A 142 8.43 -1.38 6.06
N SER A 143 9.43 -0.52 6.28
CA SER A 143 10.86 -0.73 5.98
C SER A 143 11.41 -2.01 6.62
N THR A 144 10.94 -2.36 7.82
CA THR A 144 11.34 -3.61 8.47
C THR A 144 10.77 -4.82 7.74
N ASN A 145 9.49 -4.79 7.36
CA ASN A 145 8.88 -5.90 6.64
C ASN A 145 9.43 -6.04 5.22
N LEU A 146 9.76 -4.93 4.56
CA LEU A 146 10.36 -4.88 3.22
C LEU A 146 11.57 -5.81 3.08
N LYS A 147 12.41 -5.86 4.12
CA LYS A 147 13.61 -6.73 4.18
C LYS A 147 13.28 -8.23 4.23
N THR A 148 12.06 -8.59 4.67
CA THR A 148 11.65 -9.98 4.94
C THR A 148 10.73 -10.59 3.88
N ILE A 149 10.34 -9.82 2.85
CA ILE A 149 9.38 -10.26 1.83
C ILE A 149 9.95 -11.39 0.97
N ASN A 150 9.17 -12.45 0.78
CA ASN A 150 9.46 -13.45 -0.22
C ASN A 150 8.94 -12.99 -1.58
N LEU A 151 9.83 -12.91 -2.56
CA LEU A 151 9.51 -12.56 -3.93
C LEU A 151 9.03 -13.80 -4.71
N PRO A 152 8.25 -13.61 -5.78
CA PRO A 152 7.71 -14.73 -6.52
C PRO A 152 8.83 -15.38 -7.34
N ARG A 153 8.86 -16.72 -7.41
CA ARG A 153 9.87 -17.50 -8.16
C ARG A 153 9.62 -17.45 -9.68
N TRP A 154 9.64 -16.26 -10.27
CA TRP A 154 9.52 -16.06 -11.72
C TRP A 154 10.86 -16.18 -12.43
N LYS A 155 10.84 -16.44 -13.74
CA LYS A 155 12.08 -16.58 -14.54
C LYS A 155 12.83 -15.26 -14.74
N SER A 156 12.13 -14.12 -14.76
CA SER A 156 12.74 -12.82 -15.06
C SER A 156 12.07 -11.64 -14.33
N LEU A 157 12.16 -11.63 -13.01
CA LEU A 157 11.52 -10.59 -12.18
C LEU A 157 12.20 -9.23 -12.37
N LYS A 158 11.42 -8.19 -12.70
CA LYS A 158 11.84 -6.79 -12.69
C LYS A 158 11.19 -6.07 -11.51
N LEU A 159 11.96 -5.77 -10.49
CA LEU A 159 11.49 -5.13 -9.26
C LEU A 159 11.80 -3.63 -9.26
N ILE A 160 10.78 -2.81 -9.08
CA ILE A 160 10.90 -1.38 -8.80
C ILE A 160 10.57 -1.19 -7.32
N ILE A 161 11.55 -0.74 -6.53
CA ILE A 161 11.40 -0.53 -5.09
C ILE A 161 11.20 0.97 -4.86
N GLY A 162 9.94 1.38 -4.70
CA GLY A 162 9.57 2.76 -4.37
C GLY A 162 9.84 3.02 -2.89
N ALA A 163 11.07 3.42 -2.56
CA ALA A 163 11.50 3.66 -1.19
C ALA A 163 11.02 5.03 -0.68
N ASP A 164 10.73 5.13 0.62
CA ASP A 164 10.59 6.42 1.29
C ASP A 164 11.94 7.17 1.20
N ASN A 165 11.87 8.49 1.07
CA ASN A 165 13.03 9.39 0.95
C ASN A 165 13.63 9.72 2.32
N ASP A 166 13.89 8.67 3.11
CA ASP A 166 14.61 8.76 4.36
C ASP A 166 15.67 7.65 4.47
N ALA A 167 16.58 7.79 5.43
CA ALA A 167 17.69 6.85 5.59
C ALA A 167 17.23 5.40 5.86
N ALA A 168 16.10 5.22 6.56
CA ALA A 168 15.60 3.90 6.93
C ALA A 168 14.95 3.19 5.74
N GLY A 169 14.14 3.91 4.96
CA GLY A 169 13.50 3.42 3.74
C GLY A 169 14.54 3.08 2.66
N ILE A 170 15.49 3.98 2.40
CA ILE A 170 16.58 3.75 1.44
C ILE A 170 17.42 2.53 1.86
N ALA A 171 17.80 2.43 3.14
CA ALA A 171 18.57 1.28 3.62
C ALA A 171 17.79 -0.05 3.49
N ALA A 172 16.49 -0.04 3.73
CA ALA A 172 15.64 -1.22 3.56
C ALA A 172 15.49 -1.63 2.08
N ALA A 173 15.31 -0.66 1.19
CA ALA A 173 15.24 -0.91 -0.25
C ALA A 173 16.55 -1.45 -0.80
N ASN A 174 17.69 -0.86 -0.41
CA ASN A 174 19.02 -1.34 -0.79
C ASN A 174 19.30 -2.76 -0.27
N HIS A 175 18.85 -3.07 0.95
CA HIS A 175 18.96 -4.44 1.46
C HIS A 175 18.17 -5.43 0.61
N LEU A 176 16.94 -5.07 0.21
CA LEU A 176 16.14 -5.92 -0.68
C LEU A 176 16.79 -6.06 -2.05
N GLN A 177 17.27 -4.97 -2.64
CA GLN A 177 17.99 -4.97 -3.92
C GLN A 177 19.21 -5.89 -3.89
N LYS A 178 20.05 -5.79 -2.86
CA LYS A 178 21.23 -6.68 -2.69
C LYS A 178 20.83 -8.14 -2.59
N ARG A 179 19.79 -8.45 -1.81
CA ARG A 179 19.31 -9.84 -1.63
C ARG A 179 18.84 -10.48 -2.94
N VAL A 180 18.35 -9.69 -3.90
CA VAL A 180 17.86 -10.22 -5.18
C VAL A 180 18.91 -10.21 -6.28
N ALA A 181 20.02 -9.48 -6.09
CA ALA A 181 21.10 -9.39 -7.08
C ALA A 181 21.74 -10.75 -7.37
N ASP A 182 21.76 -11.65 -6.38
CA ASP A 182 22.32 -12.99 -6.52
C ASP A 182 21.34 -14.01 -7.15
N ILE A 183 20.11 -13.59 -7.48
CA ILE A 183 19.09 -14.46 -8.06
C ILE A 183 19.10 -14.30 -9.57
N GLU A 184 19.43 -15.38 -10.29
CA GLU A 184 19.46 -15.37 -11.75
C GLU A 184 18.12 -14.90 -12.35
N GLY A 185 18.21 -14.01 -13.34
CA GLY A 185 17.06 -13.41 -14.02
C GLY A 185 16.37 -12.27 -13.27
N TYR A 186 16.75 -11.97 -12.02
CA TYR A 186 16.14 -10.89 -11.24
C TYR A 186 16.89 -9.60 -11.49
N SER A 187 16.15 -8.50 -11.59
CA SER A 187 16.71 -7.15 -11.52
C SER A 187 15.89 -6.30 -10.57
N ALA A 188 16.56 -5.42 -9.85
CA ALA A 188 15.91 -4.50 -8.93
C ALA A 188 16.51 -3.10 -9.03
N VAL A 189 15.63 -2.10 -9.06
CA VAL A 189 15.99 -0.68 -8.99
C VAL A 189 15.35 -0.08 -7.75
N VAL A 190 16.16 0.61 -6.95
CA VAL A 190 15.68 1.44 -5.84
C VAL A 190 15.36 2.82 -6.40
N LEU A 191 14.13 3.26 -6.18
CA LEU A 191 13.57 4.45 -6.78
C LEU A 191 12.87 5.30 -5.72
N PRO A 192 13.60 6.10 -4.92
CA PRO A 192 13.00 7.12 -4.06
C PRO A 192 12.44 8.27 -4.91
N PRO A 193 11.49 9.06 -4.38
CA PRO A 193 11.04 10.28 -5.06
C PRO A 193 12.17 11.31 -5.11
N LEU A 194 12.12 12.21 -6.10
CA LEU A 194 13.13 13.27 -6.27
C LEU A 194 13.08 14.33 -5.15
N SER A 195 11.90 14.52 -4.55
CA SER A 195 11.66 15.44 -3.44
C SER A 195 10.46 14.98 -2.62
N GLY A 196 10.23 15.62 -1.47
CA GLY A 196 9.25 15.14 -0.50
C GLY A 196 9.74 13.90 0.25
N LYS A 197 8.94 13.46 1.21
CA LYS A 197 9.22 12.33 2.10
C LYS A 197 8.95 11.00 1.41
N ASP A 198 7.92 10.91 0.59
CA ASP A 198 7.46 9.67 -0.02
C ASP A 198 6.82 9.94 -1.39
N TRP A 199 6.47 8.87 -2.11
CA TRP A 199 5.94 8.99 -3.48
C TRP A 199 4.61 9.73 -3.51
N ASN A 200 3.73 9.50 -2.53
CA ASN A 200 2.47 10.22 -2.51
C ASN A 200 2.68 11.73 -2.28
N GLN A 201 3.56 12.10 -1.35
CA GLN A 201 3.88 13.51 -1.13
C GLN A 201 4.49 14.15 -2.38
N TYR A 202 5.40 13.45 -3.06
CA TYR A 202 5.98 13.92 -4.33
C TYR A 202 4.91 14.17 -5.40
N ILE A 203 3.97 13.23 -5.58
CA ILE A 203 2.86 13.39 -6.54
C ILE A 203 1.95 14.55 -6.15
N CYS A 204 1.63 14.72 -4.87
CA CYS A 204 0.86 15.86 -4.39
C CYS A 204 1.58 17.19 -4.67
N MET A 205 2.91 17.24 -4.53
CA MET A 205 3.70 18.44 -4.82
C MET A 205 3.66 18.81 -6.31
N ILE A 206 3.87 17.84 -7.21
CA ILE A 206 3.96 18.13 -8.65
C ILE A 206 2.59 18.37 -9.32
N ARG A 207 1.51 17.81 -8.76
CA ARG A 207 0.14 18.01 -9.26
C ARG A 207 -0.59 19.19 -8.59
N GLY A 208 0.03 19.84 -7.60
CA GLY A 208 -0.59 20.88 -6.79
C GLY A 208 -1.58 20.33 -5.77
N VAL A 209 -2.09 21.14 -4.84
CA VAL A 209 -3.16 20.71 -3.93
C VAL A 209 -4.50 20.78 -4.68
N SER A 210 -5.27 19.69 -4.68
CA SER A 210 -6.67 19.68 -5.15
C SER A 210 -7.61 20.30 -4.13
#